data_AF-A0A1M6IRU1-F1
#
_entry.id   AF-A0A1M6IRU1-F1
#
_cell.length_a   1.000
_cell.length_b   1.000
_cell.length_c   1.000
_cell.angle_alpha   90.00
_cell.angle_beta   90.00
_cell.angle_gamma   90.00
#
_symmetry.space_group_name_H-M   'P 1'
#
loop_
_entity.id
_entity.type
_entity.pdbx_description
1 polymer ?
#
loop_
_entity_poly.entity_id
_entity_poly.type
_entity_poly.pdbx_seq_one_letter_code
_entity_poly.pdbx_strand_id
1 'polypeptide(L)'
;MLPRPRADDPVGHGYTAFQVVRLAVWAARECRWVDAMDPAHRAETAWEAIAEHLQLAHERPEETELIAVGWKAMKAQHYQDLKVRGLGGKDKALLTRAFVRYWTSASAPAHSHEDQIVDRLALAQIWTALKPTHREVLTALAEHEDRRRAERSLNMDPVTFTRTLGRARRAFLALWHEGETPSLLWGYDRSGARHQNVMYLVRLRKRRALQRKAEGHVRRYGHRPPRDLGVPDAELLARHEAGESYAALAACFGVSPSLIASRVTKTRARREERTTGGGTGISTRG
;
A
#
# COMPACT_ATOMS: atom_id res chain seq x y z
N MET A 1 13.60 3.54 7.29
CA MET A 1 12.82 4.24 8.35
C MET A 1 13.77 4.48 9.50
N LEU A 2 13.67 5.64 10.15
CA LEU A 2 14.63 6.08 11.18
C LEU A 2 14.86 5.03 12.26
N PRO A 3 16.11 4.85 12.73
CA PRO A 3 16.40 3.99 13.87
C PRO A 3 15.69 4.51 15.13
N ARG A 4 15.24 3.60 15.99
CA ARG A 4 14.68 3.98 17.28
C ARG A 4 15.80 4.58 18.16
N PRO A 5 15.62 5.76 18.77
CA PRO A 5 16.57 6.30 19.74
C PRO A 5 16.81 5.31 20.90
N ARG A 6 18.06 5.23 21.37
CA ARG A 6 18.45 4.33 22.47
C ARG A 6 18.02 4.85 23.85
N ALA A 7 17.81 6.15 23.98
CA ALA A 7 17.34 6.83 25.18
C ALA A 7 16.24 7.86 24.83
N ASP A 8 15.43 8.21 25.81
CA ASP A 8 14.42 9.28 25.73
C ASP A 8 15.07 10.66 26.00
N ASP A 9 16.17 10.94 25.31
CA ASP A 9 16.94 12.17 25.49
C ASP A 9 16.06 13.41 25.22
N PRO A 10 16.08 14.44 26.09
CA PRO A 10 15.31 15.65 25.88
C PRO A 10 15.87 16.44 24.70
N VAL A 11 15.00 16.79 23.73
CA VAL A 11 15.39 17.59 22.55
C VAL A 11 15.14 19.08 22.81
N GLY A 12 13.93 19.43 23.27
CA GLY A 12 13.53 20.82 23.50
C GLY A 12 12.08 20.90 23.96
N HIS A 13 11.72 21.94 24.72
CA HIS A 13 10.35 22.22 25.21
C HIS A 13 9.60 21.04 25.88
N GLY A 14 10.31 20.06 26.44
CA GLY A 14 9.72 18.84 27.01
C GLY A 14 9.24 17.82 25.97
N TYR A 15 9.87 17.79 24.80
CA TYR A 15 9.83 16.69 23.82
C TYR A 15 11.07 15.80 23.95
N THR A 16 10.88 14.47 23.83
CA THR A 16 11.96 13.48 23.78
C THR A 16 12.35 13.11 22.36
N ALA A 17 13.58 12.61 22.16
CA ALA A 17 14.06 12.11 20.87
C ALA A 17 13.10 11.06 20.26
N PHE A 18 12.52 10.19 21.09
CA PHE A 18 11.53 9.20 20.65
C PHE A 18 10.24 9.84 20.13
N GLN A 19 9.73 10.89 20.78
CA GLN A 19 8.55 11.63 20.32
C GLN A 19 8.84 12.34 18.99
N VAL A 20 10.01 12.96 18.84
CA VAL A 20 10.44 13.63 17.61
C VAL A 20 10.53 12.63 16.44
N VAL A 21 11.18 11.47 16.63
CA VAL A 21 11.23 10.40 15.61
C VAL A 21 9.83 9.87 15.28
N ARG A 22 8.95 9.70 16.27
CA ARG A 22 7.55 9.28 16.06
C ARG A 22 6.79 10.27 15.18
N LEU A 23 6.91 11.57 15.46
CA LEU A 23 6.26 12.64 14.68
C LEU A 23 6.82 12.71 13.24
N ALA A 24 8.14 12.62 13.08
CA ALA A 24 8.78 12.60 11.77
C ALA A 24 8.35 11.41 10.90
N VAL A 25 8.31 10.20 11.47
CA VAL A 25 7.84 8.99 10.77
C VAL A 25 6.34 9.09 10.42
N TRP A 26 5.52 9.68 11.30
CA TRP A 26 4.11 9.94 11.01
C TRP A 26 3.95 10.93 9.85
N ALA A 27 4.67 12.06 9.90
CA ALA A 27 4.64 13.09 8.87
C ALA A 27 5.08 12.54 7.50
N ALA A 28 6.18 11.77 7.46
CA ALA A 28 6.68 11.11 6.26
C ALA A 28 5.70 10.10 5.65
N ARG A 29 4.97 9.37 6.49
CA ARG A 29 3.98 8.37 6.08
C ARG A 29 2.71 8.99 5.48
N GLU A 30 2.18 10.04 6.10
CA GLU A 30 0.94 10.68 5.61
C GLU A 30 1.19 11.67 4.47
N CYS A 31 2.44 12.09 4.25
CA CYS A 31 2.87 12.89 3.11
C CYS A 31 2.86 12.08 1.79
N ARG A 32 1.71 12.04 1.10
CA ARG A 32 1.50 11.29 -0.16
C ARG A 32 1.78 12.07 -1.45
N TRP A 33 2.04 13.37 -1.38
CA TRP A 33 2.34 14.19 -2.57
C TRP A 33 3.82 14.15 -2.96
N VAL A 34 4.68 13.48 -2.18
CA VAL A 34 6.12 13.34 -2.43
C VAL A 34 6.49 11.86 -2.66
N ASP A 35 5.67 11.13 -3.42
CA ASP A 35 5.85 9.70 -3.73
C ASP A 35 7.15 9.36 -4.49
N ALA A 36 7.84 10.36 -5.06
CA ALA A 36 9.13 10.20 -5.75
C ALA A 36 10.34 10.21 -4.80
N MET A 37 10.16 10.50 -3.51
CA MET A 37 11.20 10.60 -2.49
C MET A 37 11.17 9.36 -1.59
N ASP A 38 12.36 8.83 -1.28
CA ASP A 38 12.49 7.61 -0.49
C ASP A 38 11.82 7.75 0.90
N PRO A 39 11.12 6.72 1.42
CA PRO A 39 10.45 6.80 2.72
C PRO A 39 11.38 6.98 3.93
N ALA A 40 12.64 6.55 3.87
CA ALA A 40 13.63 6.83 4.91
C ALA A 40 14.08 8.29 4.83
N HIS A 41 14.47 8.76 3.64
CA HIS A 41 14.87 10.15 3.42
C HIS A 41 13.76 11.15 3.80
N ARG A 42 12.49 10.82 3.53
CA ARG A 42 11.34 11.61 4.01
C ARG A 42 11.27 11.73 5.53
N ALA A 43 11.54 10.64 6.25
CA ALA A 43 11.55 10.66 7.71
C ALA A 43 12.75 11.45 8.26
N GLU A 44 13.92 11.33 7.63
CA GLU A 44 15.14 12.09 7.96
C GLU A 44 14.92 13.60 7.79
N THR A 45 14.52 14.06 6.60
CA THR A 45 14.23 15.50 6.35
C THR A 45 13.15 16.06 7.27
N ALA A 46 12.14 15.24 7.64
CA ALA A 46 11.12 15.65 8.60
C ALA A 46 11.68 15.74 10.03
N TRP A 47 12.55 14.81 10.43
CA TRP A 47 13.19 14.78 11.74
C TRP A 47 14.15 15.96 11.94
N GLU A 48 15.01 16.25 10.95
CA GLU A 48 15.93 17.38 10.96
C GLU A 48 15.17 18.70 11.18
N ALA A 49 14.15 18.96 10.36
CA ALA A 49 13.36 20.19 10.43
C ALA A 49 12.55 20.33 11.73
N ILE A 50 12.04 19.22 12.29
CA ILE A 50 11.36 19.22 13.59
C ILE A 50 12.36 19.51 14.72
N ALA A 51 13.54 18.90 14.67
CA ALA A 51 14.59 19.12 15.68
C ALA A 51 15.12 20.55 15.64
N GLU A 52 15.36 21.12 14.45
CA GLU A 52 15.77 22.52 14.27
C GLU A 52 14.70 23.50 14.79
N HIS A 53 13.43 23.29 14.43
CA HIS A 53 12.33 24.13 14.92
C HIS A 53 12.19 24.08 16.45
N LEU A 54 12.43 22.91 17.07
CA LEU A 54 12.46 22.76 18.53
C LEU A 54 13.64 23.44 19.24
N GLN A 55 14.70 23.85 18.53
CA GLN A 55 15.78 24.67 19.10
C GLN A 55 15.54 26.18 18.89
N LEU A 56 14.77 26.56 17.86
CA LEU A 56 14.51 27.95 17.49
C LEU A 56 13.20 28.50 18.10
N ALA A 57 12.25 27.64 18.43
CA ALA A 57 11.01 28.02 19.08
C ALA A 57 11.29 28.64 20.47
N HIS A 58 10.55 29.71 20.81
CA HIS A 58 10.67 30.38 22.11
C HIS A 58 9.64 29.82 23.12
N GLU A 59 8.49 29.39 22.62
CA GLU A 59 7.43 28.70 23.37
C GLU A 59 7.34 27.24 22.92
N ARG A 60 6.61 26.39 23.65
CA ARG A 60 6.45 24.98 23.27
C ARG A 60 5.55 24.86 22.03
N PRO A 61 6.05 24.42 20.86
CA PRO A 61 5.22 24.22 19.68
C PRO A 61 4.29 23.01 19.85
N GLU A 62 3.15 23.00 19.14
CA GLU A 62 2.23 21.85 19.14
C GLU A 62 2.72 20.69 18.25
N GLU A 63 2.28 19.45 18.53
CA GLU A 63 2.63 18.30 17.67
C GLU A 63 2.15 18.49 16.21
N THR A 64 1.01 19.17 16.02
CA THR A 64 0.42 19.57 14.73
C THR A 64 1.32 20.52 13.94
N GLU A 65 1.94 21.48 14.63
CA GLU A 65 2.88 22.44 14.06
C GLU A 65 4.18 21.74 13.63
N LEU A 66 4.75 20.90 14.49
CA LEU A 66 5.95 20.10 14.18
C LEU A 66 5.72 19.21 12.94
N ILE A 67 4.57 18.56 12.84
CA ILE A 67 4.14 17.81 11.66
C ILE A 67 4.11 18.71 10.41
N ALA A 68 3.55 19.91 10.50
CA ALA A 68 3.46 20.86 9.39
C ALA A 68 4.84 21.38 8.96
N VAL A 69 5.77 21.60 9.91
CA VAL A 69 7.18 21.92 9.65
C VAL A 69 7.85 20.79 8.86
N GLY A 70 7.72 19.53 9.30
CA GLY A 70 8.25 18.37 8.58
C GLY A 70 7.68 18.23 7.16
N TRP A 71 6.38 18.48 6.97
CA TRP A 71 5.75 18.54 5.64
C TRP A 71 6.30 19.68 4.76
N LYS A 72 6.55 20.86 5.33
CA LYS A 72 7.13 22.01 4.63
C LYS A 72 8.55 21.72 4.16
N ALA A 73 9.37 21.11 5.02
CA ALA A 73 10.75 20.73 4.72
C ALA A 73 10.84 19.69 3.60
N MET A 74 10.12 18.57 3.71
CA MET A 74 10.05 17.55 2.64
C MET A 74 9.60 18.15 1.30
N LYS A 75 8.65 19.08 1.32
CA LYS A 75 8.15 19.75 0.11
C LYS A 75 9.21 20.68 -0.50
N ALA A 76 9.94 21.42 0.32
CA ALA A 76 11.04 22.28 -0.13
C ALA A 76 12.18 21.45 -0.75
N GLN A 77 12.64 20.41 -0.04
CA GLN A 77 13.68 19.48 -0.51
C GLN A 77 13.28 18.83 -1.84
N HIS A 78 12.05 18.34 -1.95
CA HIS A 78 11.56 17.75 -3.20
C HIS A 78 11.57 18.73 -4.39
N TYR A 79 11.15 19.98 -4.19
CA TYR A 79 11.21 20.98 -5.27
C TYR A 79 12.64 21.39 -5.61
N GLN A 80 13.55 21.41 -4.65
CA GLN A 80 14.97 21.66 -4.89
C GLN A 80 15.61 20.52 -5.70
N ASP A 81 15.34 19.26 -5.35
CA ASP A 81 15.73 18.08 -6.14
C ASP A 81 15.24 18.16 -7.59
N LEU A 82 13.95 18.49 -7.78
CA LEU A 82 13.37 18.64 -9.12
C LEU A 82 14.04 19.78 -9.89
N LYS A 83 14.34 20.91 -9.23
CA LYS A 83 15.03 22.06 -9.83
C LYS A 83 16.46 21.71 -10.26
N VAL A 84 17.23 21.01 -9.41
CA VAL A 84 18.58 20.51 -9.73
C VAL A 84 18.52 19.52 -10.91
N ARG A 85 17.46 18.72 -11.01
CA ARG A 85 17.20 17.79 -12.12
C ARG A 85 16.54 18.46 -13.35
N GLY A 86 16.56 19.80 -13.42
CA GLY A 86 16.13 20.58 -14.58
C GLY A 86 14.64 20.93 -14.67
N LEU A 87 13.79 20.49 -13.74
CA LEU A 87 12.36 20.87 -13.71
C LEU A 87 12.16 22.23 -13.03
N GLY A 88 12.35 23.30 -13.81
CA GLY A 88 12.21 24.71 -13.40
C GLY A 88 10.79 25.21 -13.08
N GLY A 89 9.93 24.37 -12.49
CA GLY A 89 8.64 24.76 -11.89
C GLY A 89 7.50 25.22 -12.80
N LYS A 90 7.79 25.68 -14.03
CA LYS A 90 6.79 26.09 -15.03
C LYS A 90 6.09 24.87 -15.65
N ASP A 91 6.86 23.83 -15.98
CA ASP A 91 6.35 22.62 -16.64
C ASP A 91 5.89 21.54 -15.65
N LYS A 92 4.94 21.88 -14.76
CA LYS A 92 4.35 20.90 -13.82
C LYS A 92 3.69 19.71 -14.53
N ALA A 93 3.26 19.89 -15.78
CA ALA A 93 2.74 18.82 -16.65
C ALA A 93 3.81 17.80 -17.08
N LEU A 94 5.11 18.14 -17.00
CA LEU A 94 6.23 17.29 -17.40
C LEU A 94 6.81 16.42 -16.26
N LEU A 95 6.13 16.34 -15.10
CA LEU A 95 6.29 15.23 -14.14
C LEU A 95 5.72 13.91 -14.72
N THR A 96 6.13 13.60 -15.94
CA THR A 96 5.83 12.32 -16.58
C THR A 96 6.44 11.21 -15.74
N ARG A 97 5.74 10.08 -15.66
CA ARG A 97 6.21 8.87 -14.96
C ARG A 97 7.54 8.34 -15.52
N ALA A 98 7.94 8.78 -16.72
CA ALA A 98 9.24 8.50 -17.32
C ALA A 98 10.36 9.34 -16.71
N PHE A 99 10.15 10.65 -16.48
CA PHE A 99 11.11 11.54 -15.82
C PHE A 99 11.44 11.05 -14.41
N VAL A 100 10.39 10.79 -13.60
CA VAL A 100 10.56 10.28 -12.22
C VAL A 100 11.36 8.98 -12.26
N ARG A 101 10.99 8.02 -13.13
CA ARG A 101 11.71 6.74 -13.27
C ARG A 101 13.17 6.91 -13.69
N TYR A 102 13.48 7.82 -14.61
CA TYR A 102 14.87 8.08 -15.00
C TYR A 102 15.69 8.48 -13.77
N TRP A 103 15.21 9.47 -13.01
CA TRP A 103 15.92 10.00 -11.84
C TRP A 103 15.86 9.14 -10.56
N THR A 104 14.90 8.21 -10.43
CA THR A 104 14.84 7.29 -9.27
C THR A 104 15.36 5.88 -9.55
N SER A 105 15.63 5.50 -10.81
CA SER A 105 16.19 4.17 -11.12
C SER A 105 17.35 4.15 -12.12
N ALA A 106 17.41 5.06 -13.10
CA ALA A 106 18.45 5.03 -14.14
C ALA A 106 19.65 5.93 -13.81
N SER A 107 19.45 6.97 -13.01
CA SER A 107 20.49 7.86 -12.48
C SER A 107 20.46 7.99 -10.95
N ALA A 108 19.84 7.01 -10.27
CA ALA A 108 20.24 6.70 -8.90
C ALA A 108 21.74 6.33 -8.89
N PRO A 109 22.47 6.53 -7.78
CA PRO A 109 23.88 6.13 -7.69
C PRO A 109 24.05 4.69 -8.19
N ALA A 110 24.98 4.50 -9.13
CA ALA A 110 25.33 3.16 -9.55
C ALA A 110 25.82 2.41 -8.30
N HIS A 111 25.41 1.14 -8.17
CA HIS A 111 25.85 0.31 -7.04
C HIS A 111 27.37 0.33 -7.01
N SER A 112 27.96 0.64 -5.84
CA SER A 112 29.40 0.74 -5.71
C SER A 112 30.03 -0.60 -6.09
N HIS A 113 31.27 -0.57 -6.60
CA HIS A 113 32.03 -1.82 -6.71
C HIS A 113 32.22 -2.48 -5.34
N GLU A 114 32.15 -1.69 -4.26
CA GLU A 114 32.12 -2.15 -2.87
C GLU A 114 30.89 -3.01 -2.58
N ASP A 115 29.70 -2.66 -3.08
CA ASP A 115 28.46 -3.45 -2.87
C ASP A 115 28.66 -4.90 -3.37
N GLN A 116 29.28 -5.06 -4.54
CA GLN A 116 29.59 -6.38 -5.10
C GLN A 116 30.66 -7.15 -4.31
N ILE A 117 31.59 -6.44 -3.66
CA ILE A 117 32.62 -7.03 -2.80
C ILE A 117 32.02 -7.48 -1.48
N VAL A 118 31.18 -6.62 -0.86
CA VAL A 118 30.41 -6.92 0.35
C VAL A 118 29.50 -8.11 0.13
N ASP A 119 28.70 -8.11 -0.95
CA ASP A 119 27.79 -9.23 -1.29
C ASP A 119 28.55 -10.56 -1.44
N ARG A 120 29.72 -10.55 -2.09
CA ARG A 120 30.56 -11.75 -2.27
C ARG A 120 31.15 -12.25 -0.94
N LEU A 121 31.62 -11.33 -0.09
CA LEU A 121 32.20 -11.67 1.20
C LEU A 121 31.14 -12.20 2.16
N ALA A 122 29.99 -11.52 2.25
CA ALA A 122 28.83 -11.93 3.03
C ALA A 122 28.32 -13.29 2.56
N LEU A 123 28.16 -13.50 1.24
CA LEU A 123 27.79 -14.80 0.68
C LEU A 123 28.76 -15.90 1.11
N ALA A 124 30.08 -15.68 1.02
CA ALA A 124 31.07 -16.68 1.43
C ALA A 124 30.96 -17.05 2.92
N GLN A 125 30.81 -16.05 3.81
CA GLN A 125 30.63 -16.24 5.25
C GLN A 125 29.32 -16.99 5.58
N ILE A 126 28.21 -16.56 5.00
CA ILE A 126 26.90 -17.18 5.21
C ILE A 126 26.89 -18.62 4.67
N TRP A 127 27.57 -18.86 3.55
CA TRP A 127 27.67 -20.19 2.95
C TRP A 127 28.38 -21.19 3.86
N THR A 128 29.47 -20.81 4.54
CA THR A 128 30.16 -21.69 5.49
C THR A 128 29.32 -21.94 6.75
N ALA A 129 28.58 -20.95 7.22
CA ALA A 129 27.66 -21.07 8.37
C ALA A 129 26.40 -21.91 8.07
N LEU A 130 26.02 -22.10 6.80
CA LEU A 130 24.87 -22.91 6.43
C LEU A 130 25.11 -24.43 6.57
N LYS A 131 24.08 -25.11 7.09
CA LYS A 131 24.00 -26.58 7.14
C LYS A 131 24.21 -27.19 5.74
N PRO A 132 24.92 -28.33 5.60
CA PRO A 132 25.18 -28.96 4.29
C PRO A 132 23.91 -29.13 3.42
N THR A 133 22.84 -29.69 3.99
CA THR A 133 21.54 -29.87 3.30
C THR A 133 20.88 -28.56 2.86
N HIS A 134 21.18 -27.44 3.51
CA HIS A 134 20.70 -26.12 3.06
C HIS A 134 21.53 -25.62 1.86
N ARG A 135 22.85 -25.84 1.87
CA ARG A 135 23.73 -25.53 0.74
C ARG A 135 23.34 -26.34 -0.49
N GLU A 136 23.22 -27.66 -0.37
CA GLU A 136 22.82 -28.58 -1.44
C GLU A 136 21.54 -28.12 -2.16
N VAL A 137 20.49 -27.80 -1.40
CA VAL A 137 19.19 -27.35 -1.95
C VAL A 137 19.25 -25.97 -2.59
N LEU A 138 20.12 -25.07 -2.10
CA LEU A 138 20.34 -23.76 -2.72
C LEU A 138 21.21 -23.86 -3.98
N THR A 139 22.25 -24.69 -3.98
CA THR A 139 23.11 -25.00 -5.14
C THR A 139 22.30 -25.61 -6.27
N ALA A 140 21.54 -26.68 -6.01
CA ALA A 140 20.72 -27.32 -7.04
C ALA A 140 19.68 -26.36 -7.64
N LEU A 141 19.15 -25.42 -6.85
CA LEU A 141 18.24 -24.39 -7.35
C LEU A 141 18.96 -23.34 -8.22
N ALA A 142 20.20 -22.98 -7.88
CA ALA A 142 21.02 -22.05 -8.65
C ALA A 142 21.51 -22.67 -9.97
N GLU A 143 21.89 -23.96 -9.97
CA GLU A 143 22.37 -24.67 -11.16
C GLU A 143 21.28 -24.96 -12.19
N HIS A 144 20.04 -25.18 -11.75
CA HIS A 144 18.96 -25.61 -12.64
C HIS A 144 17.89 -24.57 -12.94
N GLU A 145 17.86 -23.44 -12.21
CA GLU A 145 16.88 -22.33 -12.28
C GLU A 145 15.39 -22.73 -12.13
N ASP A 146 15.08 -24.02 -12.03
CA ASP A 146 13.75 -24.63 -11.94
C ASP A 146 13.69 -25.56 -10.73
N ARG A 147 12.74 -25.29 -9.83
CA ARG A 147 12.50 -26.10 -8.61
C ARG A 147 12.25 -27.58 -8.94
N ARG A 148 11.55 -27.90 -10.04
CA ARG A 148 11.27 -29.29 -10.44
C ARG A 148 12.47 -30.02 -11.05
N ARG A 149 13.51 -29.29 -11.45
CA ARG A 149 14.80 -29.87 -11.86
C ARG A 149 15.70 -30.07 -10.65
N ALA A 150 15.79 -29.07 -9.76
CA ALA A 150 16.50 -29.13 -8.49
C ALA A 150 15.98 -30.20 -7.51
N GLU A 151 14.67 -30.40 -7.44
CA GLU A 151 14.02 -31.49 -6.70
C GLU A 151 14.53 -32.86 -7.16
N ARG A 152 14.61 -33.06 -8.49
CA ARG A 152 15.00 -34.32 -9.11
C ARG A 152 16.50 -34.60 -9.04
N SER A 153 17.36 -33.59 -9.19
CA SER A 153 18.82 -33.80 -9.07
C SER A 153 19.26 -34.19 -7.66
N LEU A 154 18.50 -33.78 -6.64
CA LEU A 154 18.73 -34.19 -5.25
C LEU A 154 17.95 -35.45 -4.82
N ASN A 155 17.19 -36.09 -5.73
CA ASN A 155 16.30 -37.23 -5.43
C ASN A 155 15.37 -37.00 -4.23
N MET A 156 14.92 -35.75 -4.01
CA MET A 156 14.04 -35.39 -2.90
C MET A 156 12.56 -35.45 -3.31
N ASP A 157 11.70 -35.90 -2.40
CA ASP A 157 10.25 -35.71 -2.53
C ASP A 157 9.90 -34.20 -2.63
N PRO A 158 8.96 -33.78 -3.50
CA PRO A 158 8.61 -32.38 -3.69
C PRO A 158 8.20 -31.62 -2.43
N VAL A 159 7.49 -32.27 -1.50
CA VAL A 159 7.06 -31.64 -0.25
C VAL A 159 8.28 -31.42 0.66
N THR A 160 9.16 -32.41 0.72
CA THR A 160 10.43 -32.37 1.44
C THR A 160 11.36 -31.31 0.88
N PHE A 161 11.58 -31.26 -0.44
CA PHE A 161 12.36 -30.23 -1.11
C PHE A 161 11.82 -28.83 -0.80
N THR A 162 10.50 -28.62 -0.94
CA THR A 162 9.86 -27.32 -0.65
C THR A 162 10.05 -26.89 0.81
N ARG A 163 9.90 -27.83 1.76
CA ARG A 163 10.09 -27.58 3.19
C ARG A 163 11.56 -27.28 3.53
N THR A 164 12.50 -27.99 2.93
CA THR A 164 13.94 -27.78 3.13
C THR A 164 14.40 -26.45 2.52
N LEU A 165 13.96 -26.11 1.30
CA LEU A 165 14.21 -24.81 0.67
C LEU A 165 13.67 -23.64 1.52
N GLY A 166 12.46 -23.78 2.07
CA GLY A 166 11.87 -22.80 2.99
C GLY A 166 12.56 -22.69 4.35
N ARG A 167 13.35 -23.69 4.77
CA ARG A 167 14.24 -23.62 5.95
C ARG A 167 15.59 -23.01 5.58
N ALA A 168 16.18 -23.44 4.47
CA ALA A 168 17.44 -22.92 3.94
C ALA A 168 17.38 -21.40 3.73
N ARG A 169 16.32 -20.90 3.09
CA ARG A 169 16.12 -19.45 2.87
C ARG A 169 15.94 -18.65 4.15
N ARG A 170 15.24 -19.18 5.15
CA ARG A 170 15.10 -18.50 6.46
C ARG A 170 16.43 -18.47 7.22
N ALA A 171 17.22 -19.53 7.14
CA ALA A 171 18.56 -19.56 7.72
C ALA A 171 19.50 -18.57 7.01
N PHE A 172 19.51 -18.55 5.67
CA PHE A 172 20.27 -17.59 4.88
C PHE A 172 19.87 -16.14 5.23
N LEU A 173 18.57 -15.83 5.23
CA LEU A 173 18.07 -14.49 5.54
C LEU A 173 18.40 -14.05 6.98
N ALA A 174 18.35 -14.97 7.95
CA ALA A 174 18.70 -14.67 9.34
C ALA A 174 20.19 -14.33 9.51
N LEU A 175 21.07 -15.02 8.78
CA LEU A 175 22.52 -14.74 8.75
C LEU A 175 22.84 -13.47 7.94
N TRP A 176 22.10 -13.22 6.85
CA TRP A 176 22.25 -12.01 6.03
C TRP A 176 21.89 -10.72 6.80
N HIS A 177 20.99 -10.81 7.76
CA HIS A 177 20.58 -9.71 8.63
C HIS A 177 21.00 -9.92 10.08
N GLU A 178 22.13 -10.60 10.33
CA GLU A 178 22.64 -10.77 11.70
C GLU A 178 22.96 -9.40 12.33
N GLY A 179 22.22 -9.05 13.38
CA GLY A 179 22.27 -7.72 14.02
C GLY A 179 21.11 -6.78 13.65
N GLU A 180 20.27 -7.12 12.67
CA GLU A 180 19.12 -6.33 12.22
C GLU A 180 17.79 -7.09 12.33
N THR A 181 16.66 -6.36 12.29
CA THR A 181 15.34 -6.98 12.11
C THR A 181 14.95 -6.93 10.63
N PRO A 182 14.97 -8.04 9.88
CA PRO A 182 14.73 -8.04 8.44
C PRO A 182 13.32 -7.58 8.08
N SER A 183 13.21 -6.77 7.02
CA SER A 183 11.90 -6.35 6.50
C SER A 183 11.16 -7.51 5.82
N LEU A 184 9.84 -7.60 6.02
CA LEU A 184 8.98 -8.68 5.51
C LEU A 184 8.97 -8.84 3.97
N LEU A 185 9.54 -7.90 3.22
CA LEU A 185 9.54 -7.86 1.76
C LEU A 185 10.42 -8.95 1.11
N TRP A 186 11.41 -9.48 1.84
CA TRP A 186 12.38 -10.46 1.32
C TRP A 186 11.86 -11.91 1.27
N GLY A 187 10.72 -12.21 1.89
CA GLY A 187 10.23 -13.60 2.06
C GLY A 187 9.56 -14.25 0.84
N TYR A 188 9.27 -13.50 -0.23
CA TYR A 188 8.46 -13.99 -1.36
C TYR A 188 9.27 -14.35 -2.61
N ASP A 189 9.35 -15.64 -2.88
CA ASP A 189 9.95 -16.19 -4.10
C ASP A 189 9.14 -15.81 -5.36
N ARG A 190 9.67 -14.86 -6.13
CA ARG A 190 9.17 -14.47 -7.44
C ARG A 190 9.83 -15.33 -8.52
N SER A 191 9.28 -16.52 -8.75
CA SER A 191 9.80 -17.50 -9.70
C SER A 191 9.97 -16.95 -11.13
N GLY A 192 11.21 -16.89 -11.62
CA GLY A 192 11.64 -16.93 -13.02
C GLY A 192 11.22 -15.81 -13.99
N ALA A 193 10.18 -15.04 -13.67
CA ALA A 193 9.66 -14.02 -14.54
C ALA A 193 10.49 -12.73 -14.42
N ARG A 194 11.55 -12.61 -15.24
CA ARG A 194 12.32 -11.39 -15.55
C ARG A 194 11.45 -10.16 -15.27
N HIS A 195 11.79 -9.40 -14.21
CA HIS A 195 11.11 -8.20 -13.72
C HIS A 195 9.91 -7.80 -14.59
N GLN A 196 8.75 -8.46 -14.39
CA GLN A 196 7.60 -8.23 -15.26
C GLN A 196 7.14 -6.78 -15.04
N ASN A 197 7.63 -5.91 -15.94
CA ASN A 197 7.43 -4.49 -15.92
C ASN A 197 5.96 -4.23 -15.59
N VAL A 198 5.65 -3.28 -14.70
CA VAL A 198 4.25 -3.01 -14.34
C VAL A 198 3.40 -2.74 -15.59
N MET A 199 4.01 -2.20 -16.66
CA MET A 199 3.40 -2.05 -17.99
C MET A 199 3.13 -3.36 -18.75
N TYR A 200 3.86 -4.44 -18.51
CA TYR A 200 3.52 -5.80 -18.96
C TYR A 200 2.29 -6.31 -18.21
N LEU A 201 2.26 -6.25 -16.88
CA LEU A 201 1.10 -6.67 -16.08
C LEU A 201 -0.17 -5.84 -16.39
N VAL A 202 -0.02 -4.52 -16.60
CA VAL A 202 -1.09 -3.64 -17.05
C VAL A 202 -1.54 -3.97 -18.48
N ARG A 203 -0.62 -4.22 -19.42
CA ARG A 203 -0.98 -4.69 -20.77
C ARG A 203 -1.67 -6.05 -20.75
N LEU A 204 -1.24 -6.98 -19.91
CA LEU A 204 -1.87 -8.30 -19.73
C LEU A 204 -3.28 -8.17 -19.15
N ARG A 205 -3.46 -7.30 -18.13
CA ARG A 205 -4.79 -6.96 -17.58
C ARG A 205 -5.69 -6.31 -18.63
N LYS A 206 -5.18 -5.37 -19.44
CA LYS A 206 -5.91 -4.72 -20.54
C LYS A 206 -6.28 -5.72 -21.64
N ARG A 207 -5.35 -6.58 -22.08
CA ARG A 207 -5.61 -7.65 -23.07
C ARG A 207 -6.66 -8.63 -22.57
N ARG A 208 -6.54 -9.13 -21.32
CA ARG A 208 -7.56 -9.99 -20.70
C ARG A 208 -8.90 -9.31 -20.49
N ALA A 209 -8.96 -7.98 -20.34
CA ALA A 209 -10.21 -7.23 -20.25
C ALA A 209 -10.85 -7.02 -21.64
N LEU A 210 -10.05 -6.84 -22.69
CA LEU A 210 -10.51 -6.77 -24.08
C LEU A 210 -10.99 -8.14 -24.57
N GLN A 211 -10.28 -9.23 -24.25
CA GLN A 211 -10.75 -10.61 -24.50
C GLN A 211 -12.11 -10.85 -23.83
N ARG A 212 -12.24 -10.59 -22.52
CA ARG A 212 -13.53 -10.68 -21.83
C ARG A 212 -14.63 -9.79 -22.42
N LYS A 213 -14.29 -8.63 -22.99
CA LYS A 213 -15.26 -7.77 -23.70
C LYS A 213 -15.68 -8.37 -25.05
N ALA A 214 -14.76 -9.00 -25.78
CA ALA A 214 -15.03 -9.70 -27.04
C ALA A 214 -15.81 -11.01 -26.82
N GLU A 215 -15.51 -11.72 -25.74
CA GLU A 215 -16.22 -12.92 -25.24
C GLU A 215 -17.61 -12.60 -24.64
N GLY A 216 -18.09 -11.37 -24.74
CA GLY A 216 -19.40 -10.96 -24.20
C GLY A 216 -19.51 -10.93 -22.67
N HIS A 217 -18.42 -11.24 -21.93
CA HIS A 217 -18.35 -11.14 -20.47
C HIS A 217 -18.29 -9.68 -19.99
N VAL A 218 -19.42 -8.98 -20.16
CA VAL A 218 -19.73 -7.77 -19.41
C VAL A 218 -19.66 -8.12 -17.93
N ARG A 219 -18.72 -7.51 -17.21
CA ARG A 219 -18.83 -7.40 -15.75
C ARG A 219 -20.09 -6.60 -15.47
N ARG A 220 -21.21 -7.29 -15.22
CA ARG A 220 -22.23 -6.78 -14.31
C ARG A 220 -21.47 -6.41 -13.05
N TYR A 221 -21.33 -5.11 -12.79
CA TYR A 221 -20.91 -4.66 -11.46
C TYR A 221 -21.95 -5.26 -10.53
N GLY A 222 -21.52 -6.23 -9.73
CA GLY A 222 -22.39 -6.94 -8.82
C GLY A 222 -22.87 -5.95 -7.78
N HIS A 223 -23.99 -5.29 -8.08
CA HIS A 223 -24.78 -4.61 -7.07
C HIS A 223 -25.11 -5.71 -6.07
N ARG A 224 -24.41 -5.70 -4.92
CA ARG A 224 -24.62 -6.72 -3.89
C ARG A 224 -26.11 -6.69 -3.60
N PRO A 225 -26.84 -7.82 -3.71
CA PRO A 225 -28.29 -7.80 -3.57
C PRO A 225 -28.63 -7.12 -2.24
N PRO A 226 -29.61 -6.21 -2.21
CA PRO A 226 -29.94 -5.49 -0.99
C PRO A 226 -30.22 -6.52 0.11
N ARG A 227 -29.53 -6.37 1.26
CA ARG A 227 -29.61 -7.32 2.39
C ARG A 227 -31.08 -7.57 2.71
N ASP A 228 -31.55 -8.81 2.58
CA ASP A 228 -32.94 -9.12 2.88
C ASP A 228 -33.24 -8.79 4.34
N LEU A 229 -34.40 -8.18 4.58
CA LEU A 229 -34.89 -7.80 5.90
C LEU A 229 -36.11 -8.66 6.31
N GLY A 230 -36.57 -9.59 5.44
CA GLY A 230 -37.77 -10.39 5.65
C GLY A 230 -39.09 -9.59 5.55
N VAL A 231 -39.00 -8.30 5.24
CA VAL A 231 -40.11 -7.34 5.24
C VAL A 231 -39.99 -6.42 4.01
N PRO A 232 -41.08 -6.16 3.26
CA PRO A 232 -41.04 -5.30 2.08
C PRO A 232 -40.80 -3.83 2.44
N ASP A 233 -40.13 -3.08 1.57
CA ASP A 233 -39.78 -1.66 1.83
C ASP A 233 -41.01 -0.74 2.00
N ALA A 234 -42.21 -1.18 1.58
CA ALA A 234 -43.48 -0.47 1.79
C ALA A 234 -43.95 -0.54 3.25
N GLU A 235 -43.71 -1.67 3.94
CA GLU A 235 -44.05 -1.85 5.35
C GLU A 235 -43.13 -1.02 6.24
N LEU A 236 -41.84 -0.91 5.88
CA LEU A 236 -40.90 -0.01 6.54
C LEU A 236 -41.31 1.47 6.42
N LEU A 237 -41.89 1.87 5.27
CA LEU A 237 -42.46 3.20 5.09
C LEU A 237 -43.71 3.39 5.95
N ALA A 238 -44.64 2.42 5.96
CA ALA A 238 -45.87 2.49 6.74
C ALA A 238 -45.61 2.59 8.26
N ARG A 239 -44.70 1.77 8.80
CA ARG A 239 -44.32 1.83 10.23
C ARG A 239 -43.61 3.14 10.60
N HIS A 240 -42.83 3.71 9.68
CA HIS A 240 -42.24 5.04 9.89
C HIS A 240 -43.30 6.17 9.81
N GLU A 241 -44.26 6.09 8.88
CA GLU A 241 -45.40 7.00 8.78
C GLU A 241 -46.33 6.90 10.01
N ALA A 242 -46.39 5.73 10.66
CA ALA A 242 -47.05 5.51 11.96
C ALA A 242 -46.26 6.03 13.19
N GLY A 243 -45.08 6.64 12.98
CA GLY A 243 -44.30 7.30 14.03
C GLY A 243 -43.11 6.50 14.58
N GLU A 244 -42.81 5.30 14.08
CA GLU A 244 -41.61 4.59 14.52
C GLU A 244 -40.32 5.27 14.04
N SER A 245 -39.36 5.44 14.95
CA SER A 245 -38.07 6.04 14.62
C SER A 245 -37.19 5.08 13.80
N TYR A 246 -36.31 5.63 12.97
CA TYR A 246 -35.31 4.84 12.22
C TYR A 246 -34.43 3.98 13.14
N ALA A 247 -34.21 4.40 14.38
CA ALA A 247 -33.44 3.63 15.37
C ALA A 247 -34.23 2.41 15.90
N ALA A 248 -35.53 2.56 16.17
CA ALA A 248 -36.39 1.46 16.61
C ALA A 248 -36.52 0.38 15.52
N LEU A 249 -36.78 0.80 14.28
CA LEU A 249 -36.84 -0.09 13.12
C LEU A 249 -35.49 -0.79 12.88
N ALA A 250 -34.38 -0.06 12.98
CA ALA A 250 -33.04 -0.63 12.80
C ALA A 250 -32.68 -1.68 13.86
N ALA A 251 -33.06 -1.44 15.12
CA ALA A 251 -32.90 -2.41 16.22
C ALA A 251 -33.77 -3.66 15.98
N CYS A 252 -35.03 -3.49 15.56
CA CYS A 252 -35.95 -4.58 15.26
C CYS A 252 -35.42 -5.53 14.15
N PHE A 253 -34.79 -4.98 13.11
CA PHE A 253 -34.28 -5.75 11.96
C PHE A 253 -32.77 -6.07 12.01
N GLY A 254 -32.04 -5.73 13.08
CA GLY A 254 -30.61 -6.03 13.21
C GLY A 254 -29.73 -5.37 12.13
N VAL A 255 -30.05 -4.13 11.76
CA VAL A 255 -29.37 -3.34 10.71
C VAL A 255 -29.03 -1.91 11.17
N SER A 256 -28.36 -1.12 10.33
CA SER A 256 -28.06 0.27 10.66
C SER A 256 -29.28 1.20 10.40
N PRO A 257 -29.48 2.26 11.20
CA PRO A 257 -30.50 3.29 10.93
C PRO A 257 -30.37 3.92 9.54
N SER A 258 -29.14 4.06 9.04
CA SER A 258 -28.85 4.55 7.69
C SER A 258 -29.38 3.66 6.56
N LEU A 259 -29.46 2.34 6.78
CA LEU A 259 -30.04 1.41 5.80
C LEU A 259 -31.57 1.55 5.72
N ILE A 260 -32.23 1.68 6.89
CA ILE A 260 -33.68 1.91 6.98
C ILE A 260 -34.02 3.26 6.33
N ALA A 261 -33.33 4.35 6.71
CA ALA A 261 -33.54 5.67 6.13
C ALA A 261 -33.40 5.65 4.60
N SER A 262 -32.33 5.04 4.07
CA SER A 262 -32.14 4.93 2.60
C SER A 262 -33.26 4.18 1.89
N ARG A 263 -33.85 3.15 2.52
CA ARG A 263 -35.00 2.41 1.97
C ARG A 263 -36.27 3.25 2.01
N VAL A 264 -36.60 3.84 3.15
CA VAL A 264 -37.78 4.70 3.34
C VAL A 264 -37.77 5.86 2.33
N THR A 265 -36.64 6.56 2.15
CA THR A 265 -36.52 7.63 1.15
C THR A 265 -36.72 7.14 -0.28
N LYS A 266 -36.13 5.98 -0.65
CA LYS A 266 -36.30 5.40 -2.00
C LYS A 266 -37.73 4.92 -2.26
N THR A 267 -38.40 4.38 -1.26
CA THR A 267 -39.81 3.95 -1.39
C THR A 267 -40.74 5.14 -1.51
N ARG A 268 -40.50 6.22 -0.74
CA ARG A 268 -41.23 7.48 -0.87
C ARG A 268 -41.09 8.08 -2.27
N ALA A 269 -39.85 8.22 -2.77
CA ALA A 269 -39.61 8.71 -4.14
C ALA A 269 -40.32 7.85 -5.21
N ARG A 270 -40.29 6.52 -5.10
CA ARG A 270 -41.02 5.62 -6.01
C ARG A 270 -42.55 5.72 -5.90
N ARG A 271 -43.09 6.08 -4.74
CA ARG A 271 -44.52 6.34 -4.53
C ARG A 271 -44.92 7.64 -5.22
N GLU A 272 -44.10 8.68 -5.07
CA GLU A 272 -44.27 9.99 -5.71
C GLU A 272 -44.18 9.90 -7.24
N GLU A 273 -43.14 9.24 -7.79
CA GLU A 273 -42.97 8.98 -9.22
C GLU A 273 -44.20 8.27 -9.84
N ARG A 274 -44.79 7.30 -9.12
CA ARG A 274 -46.00 6.59 -9.56
C ARG A 274 -47.24 7.47 -9.54
N THR A 275 -47.38 8.36 -8.56
CA THR A 275 -48.51 9.32 -8.53
C THR A 275 -48.41 10.39 -9.62
N THR A 276 -47.20 10.86 -9.96
CA THR A 276 -47.01 11.87 -11.00
C THR A 276 -47.08 11.28 -12.42
N GLY A 277 -46.62 10.03 -12.62
CA GLY A 277 -46.62 9.37 -13.92
C GLY A 277 -47.98 8.81 -14.40
N GLY A 278 -49.00 8.75 -13.53
CA GLY A 278 -50.31 8.15 -13.84
C GLY A 278 -51.32 9.04 -14.56
N GLY A 279 -51.01 10.32 -14.80
CA GLY A 279 -51.98 11.35 -15.22
C GLY A 279 -52.21 11.50 -16.73
N THR A 280 -51.55 10.73 -17.59
CA THR A 280 -51.55 10.98 -19.04
C THR A 280 -51.84 9.71 -19.86
N GLY A 281 -53.12 9.47 -20.19
CA GLY A 281 -53.44 8.52 -21.27
C GLY A 281 -54.69 7.64 -21.14
N ILE A 282 -55.88 8.24 -20.97
CA ILE A 282 -57.11 7.63 -21.53
C ILE A 282 -57.90 8.74 -22.24
N SER A 283 -57.65 8.91 -23.53
CA SER A 283 -58.56 9.59 -24.46
C SER A 283 -59.07 8.54 -25.43
N THR A 284 -60.22 7.94 -25.09
CA THR A 284 -60.92 6.97 -25.94
C THR A 284 -61.44 7.67 -27.19
N ARG A 285 -60.95 7.24 -28.36
CA ARG A 285 -61.67 7.40 -29.63
C ARG A 285 -62.56 6.18 -29.84
N GLY A 286 -63.82 6.43 -30.15
CA GLY A 286 -64.90 5.47 -30.38
C GLY A 286 -66.18 6.26 -30.48
#